data_AF-A0A7S1CH94-F1
#
_entry.id   AF-A0A7S1CH94-F1
#
_cell.length_a   1.000
_cell.length_b   1.000
_cell.length_c   1.000
_cell.angle_alpha   90.00
_cell.angle_beta   90.00
_cell.angle_gamma   90.00
#
_symmetry.space_group_name_H-M   'P 1'
#
loop_
_entity.id
_entity.type
_entity.pdbx_description
1 polymer ?
#
loop_
_entity_poly.entity_id
_entity_poly.type
_entity_poly.pdbx_seq_one_letter_code
_entity_poly.pdbx_strand_id
1 'polypeptide(L)'
;PISIPSLSDLSTAGGSTIEIVGNNFGPDLSTLDSVEYGSGGLYAATGCSFTSGHTRVQCNLASGVGRDHALVITVGGQASDPSTDLISYAPPSITEVVPGANVPLPTVGGT
;
A
#
# COMPACT_ATOMS: atom_id res chain seq x y z
N PRO A 1 -18.32 4.02 -7.20
CA PRO A 1 -16.88 4.32 -7.37
C PRO A 1 -16.26 4.84 -6.07
N ILE A 2 -15.02 4.46 -5.78
CA ILE A 2 -14.25 4.96 -4.64
C ILE A 2 -13.15 5.91 -5.10
N SER A 3 -12.79 6.87 -4.25
CA SER A 3 -11.65 7.76 -4.43
C SER A 3 -10.67 7.61 -3.27
N ILE A 4 -9.39 7.72 -3.60
CA ILE A 4 -8.28 7.73 -2.65
C ILE A 4 -7.36 8.89 -3.01
N PRO A 5 -6.62 9.48 -2.05
CA PRO A 5 -5.55 10.41 -2.42
C PRO A 5 -4.48 9.64 -3.24
N SER A 6 -3.98 10.26 -4.31
CA SER A 6 -2.83 9.73 -5.04
C SER A 6 -1.58 9.82 -4.15
N LEU A 7 -0.95 8.68 -3.85
CA LEU A 7 0.22 8.59 -2.97
C LEU A 7 1.37 7.93 -3.72
N SER A 8 2.53 8.59 -3.82
CA SER A 8 3.63 8.14 -4.68
C SER A 8 4.90 7.66 -3.96
N ASP A 9 4.99 7.81 -2.64
CA ASP A 9 6.19 7.51 -1.84
C ASP A 9 5.85 6.71 -0.58
N LEU A 10 5.05 5.66 -0.75
CA LEU A 10 4.66 4.81 0.37
C LEU A 10 5.82 3.93 0.84
N SER A 11 5.88 3.68 2.15
CA SER A 11 6.91 2.83 2.75
C SER A 11 6.73 1.39 2.28
N THR A 12 7.77 0.79 1.67
CA THR A 12 7.76 -0.63 1.29
C THR A 12 7.67 -1.55 2.50
N ALA A 13 8.05 -1.07 3.70
CA ALA A 13 7.87 -1.79 4.96
C ALA A 13 6.39 -1.86 5.40
N GLY A 14 5.48 -1.16 4.73
CA GLY A 14 4.07 -1.09 5.09
C GLY A 14 3.80 -0.14 6.26
N GLY A 15 2.57 -0.15 6.76
CA GLY A 15 2.13 0.70 7.87
C GLY A 15 1.77 2.12 7.45
N SER A 16 1.92 2.47 6.17
CA SER A 16 1.40 3.73 5.64
C SER A 16 -0.13 3.69 5.66
N THR A 17 -0.74 4.72 6.23
CA THR A 17 -2.19 4.80 6.33
C THR A 17 -2.78 5.55 5.15
N ILE A 18 -3.89 5.04 4.60
CA ILE A 18 -4.65 5.63 3.50
C ILE A 18 -6.07 5.96 3.94
N GLU A 19 -6.63 7.03 3.37
CA GLU A 19 -8.05 7.39 3.51
C GLU A 19 -8.78 7.04 2.21
N ILE A 20 -9.79 6.18 2.32
CA ILE A 20 -10.67 5.77 1.24
C ILE A 20 -11.98 6.52 1.40
N VAL A 21 -12.35 7.26 0.37
CA VAL A 21 -13.57 8.07 0.32
C VAL A 21 -14.55 7.42 -0.66
N GLY A 22 -15.79 7.30 -0.24
CA GLY A 22 -16.86 6.79 -1.08
C GLY A 22 -18.22 7.01 -0.44
N ASN A 23 -19.21 6.28 -0.94
CA ASN A 23 -20.58 6.35 -0.45
C ASN A 23 -21.08 4.95 -0.16
N ASN A 24 -21.99 4.83 0.81
CA ASN A 24 -22.64 3.57 1.19
C ASN A 24 -21.67 2.49 1.68
N PHE A 25 -20.60 2.86 2.39
CA PHE A 25 -19.70 1.88 3.02
C PHE A 25 -20.35 1.12 4.20
N GLY A 26 -21.62 1.39 4.48
CA GLY A 26 -22.38 0.76 5.55
C GLY A 26 -22.16 1.42 6.90
N PRO A 27 -22.93 0.99 7.92
CA PRO A 27 -22.98 1.63 9.21
C PRO A 27 -21.64 1.62 9.95
N ASP A 28 -20.93 0.49 9.89
CA ASP A 28 -19.76 0.21 10.73
C ASP A 28 -18.78 -0.76 10.04
N LEU A 29 -17.63 -1.05 10.69
CA LEU A 29 -16.65 -2.04 10.22
C LEU A 29 -17.20 -3.45 10.02
N SER A 30 -18.37 -3.77 10.60
CA SER A 30 -19.02 -5.08 10.41
C SER A 30 -19.45 -5.32 8.98
N THR A 31 -19.64 -4.28 8.17
CA THR A 31 -19.94 -4.42 6.74
C THR A 31 -18.71 -4.42 5.86
N LEU A 32 -17.51 -4.14 6.39
CA LEU A 32 -16.28 -4.15 5.62
C LEU A 32 -15.71 -5.58 5.55
N ASP A 33 -15.73 -6.19 4.37
CA ASP A 33 -15.19 -7.53 4.17
C ASP A 33 -13.68 -7.48 3.93
N SER A 34 -13.25 -6.70 2.93
CA SER A 34 -11.84 -6.60 2.56
C SER A 34 -11.52 -5.30 1.84
N VAL A 35 -10.25 -4.91 1.91
CA VAL A 35 -9.67 -3.82 1.13
C VAL A 35 -8.43 -4.37 0.47
N GLU A 36 -8.47 -4.50 -0.85
CA GLU A 36 -7.42 -5.15 -1.63
C GLU A 36 -6.86 -4.17 -2.66
N TYR A 37 -5.58 -4.29 -2.97
CA TYR A 37 -4.91 -3.44 -3.96
C TYR A 37 -3.79 -4.16 -4.68
N GLY A 38 -3.41 -3.58 -5.82
CA GLY A 38 -2.41 -4.12 -6.72
C GLY A 38 -2.95 -5.17 -7.68
N SER A 39 -2.08 -5.67 -8.55
CA SER A 39 -2.46 -6.55 -9.66
C SER A 39 -3.17 -7.81 -9.16
N GLY A 40 -4.49 -7.88 -9.37
CA GLY A 40 -5.33 -9.02 -8.98
C GLY A 40 -5.59 -9.15 -7.47
N GLY A 41 -5.50 -8.07 -6.69
CA GLY A 41 -5.73 -8.13 -5.24
C GLY A 41 -4.57 -8.74 -4.46
N LEU A 42 -3.34 -8.55 -4.95
CA LEU A 42 -2.12 -9.14 -4.36
C LEU A 42 -1.88 -8.71 -2.91
N TYR A 43 -2.31 -7.50 -2.55
CA TYR A 43 -2.11 -6.94 -1.22
C TYR A 43 -3.44 -6.62 -0.55
N ALA A 44 -3.54 -6.89 0.75
CA ALA A 44 -4.69 -6.55 1.57
C ALA A 44 -4.32 -5.45 2.57
N ALA A 45 -5.12 -4.40 2.67
CA ALA A 45 -4.99 -3.40 3.71
C ALA A 45 -5.58 -3.93 5.02
N THR A 46 -5.02 -3.51 6.15
CA THR A 46 -5.37 -3.99 7.49
C THR A 46 -5.62 -2.83 8.44
N GLY A 47 -6.19 -3.10 9.62
CA GLY A 47 -6.41 -2.06 10.63
C GLY A 47 -7.35 -0.94 10.17
N CYS A 48 -8.35 -1.28 9.35
CA CYS A 48 -9.31 -0.31 8.86
C CYS A 48 -10.18 0.25 9.99
N SER A 49 -10.45 1.54 9.95
CA SER A 49 -11.35 2.23 10.89
C SER A 49 -12.20 3.25 10.14
N PHE A 50 -13.46 3.41 10.57
CA PHE A 50 -14.34 4.43 10.00
C PHE A 50 -14.10 5.76 10.69
N THR A 51 -13.74 6.78 9.91
CA THR A 51 -13.43 8.12 10.42
C THR A 51 -14.62 9.08 10.29
N SER A 52 -15.52 8.83 9.32
CA SER A 52 -16.72 9.65 9.13
C SER A 52 -17.87 8.83 8.56
N GLY A 53 -18.97 8.76 9.33
CA GLY A 53 -20.15 7.90 9.14
C GLY A 53 -20.46 7.54 7.69
N HIS A 54 -20.04 6.33 7.29
CA HIS A 54 -20.38 5.65 6.03
C HIS A 54 -19.71 6.19 4.75
N THR A 55 -18.81 7.16 4.85
CA THR A 55 -18.19 7.81 3.68
C THR A 55 -16.67 7.81 3.68
N ARG A 56 -16.03 7.63 4.83
CA ARG A 56 -14.57 7.62 4.97
C ARG A 56 -14.10 6.43 5.76
N VAL A 57 -13.20 5.65 5.15
CA VAL A 57 -12.53 4.50 5.75
C VAL A 57 -11.04 4.73 5.72
N GLN A 58 -10.39 4.63 6.87
CA GLN A 58 -8.94 4.76 6.99
C GLN A 58 -8.33 3.39 7.22
N CYS A 59 -7.42 2.94 6.35
CA CYS A 59 -6.77 1.62 6.44
C CYS A 59 -5.25 1.72 6.39
N ASN A 60 -4.56 0.76 6.99
CA ASN A 60 -3.10 0.64 6.89
C ASN A 60 -2.73 -0.29 5.75
N LEU A 61 -1.87 0.19 4.86
CA LEU A 61 -1.31 -0.62 3.79
C LEU A 61 -0.34 -1.64 4.35
N ALA A 62 -0.38 -2.84 3.78
CA ALA A 62 0.63 -3.87 3.99
C ALA A 62 1.99 -3.45 3.42
N SER A 63 3.02 -4.18 3.82
CA SER A 63 4.32 -4.12 3.14
C SER A 63 4.14 -4.58 1.70
N GLY A 64 4.79 -3.87 0.78
CA GLY A 64 4.59 -4.09 -0.64
C GLY A 64 5.64 -3.38 -1.48
N VAL A 65 5.59 -3.68 -2.77
CA VAL A 65 6.48 -3.10 -3.77
C VAL A 65 5.69 -2.78 -5.04
N GLY A 66 6.26 -1.90 -5.86
CA GLY A 66 5.67 -1.52 -7.14
C GLY A 66 4.94 -0.18 -7.10
N ARG A 67 4.36 0.18 -8.25
CA ARG A 67 3.71 1.45 -8.53
C ARG A 67 2.33 1.20 -9.16
N ASP A 68 1.52 2.24 -9.22
CA ASP A 68 0.27 2.26 -9.98
C ASP A 68 -0.76 1.20 -9.50
N HIS A 69 -0.81 0.97 -8.19
CA HIS A 69 -1.75 0.03 -7.59
C HIS A 69 -3.14 0.67 -7.48
N ALA A 70 -4.10 0.11 -8.20
CA ALA A 70 -5.52 0.41 -7.99
C ALA A 70 -6.04 -0.37 -6.78
N LEU A 71 -7.01 0.22 -6.09
CA LEU A 71 -7.58 -0.31 -4.86
C LEU A 71 -9.04 -0.70 -5.10
N VAL A 72 -9.47 -1.79 -4.48
CA VAL A 72 -10.83 -2.31 -4.52
C VAL A 72 -11.26 -2.55 -3.07
N ILE A 73 -12.42 -2.01 -2.71
CA ILE A 73 -13.03 -2.25 -1.40
C ILE A 73 -14.24 -3.16 -1.56
N THR A 74 -14.37 -4.15 -0.69
CA THR A 74 -15.53 -5.05 -0.64
C THR A 74 -16.31 -4.80 0.64
N VAL A 75 -17.59 -4.46 0.48
CA VAL A 75 -18.50 -4.14 1.58
C VAL A 75 -19.79 -4.95 1.44
N GLY A 76 -20.14 -5.75 2.44
CA GLY A 76 -21.34 -6.58 2.46
C GLY A 76 -21.43 -7.52 1.26
N GLY A 77 -20.30 -8.07 0.82
CA GLY A 77 -20.18 -8.92 -0.37
C GLY A 77 -20.20 -8.17 -1.71
N GLN A 78 -20.21 -6.84 -1.72
CA GLN A 78 -20.16 -6.03 -2.94
C GLN A 78 -18.78 -5.38 -3.10
N ALA A 79 -18.05 -5.81 -4.12
CA ALA A 79 -16.80 -5.18 -4.52
C ALA A 79 -17.07 -3.87 -5.27
N SER A 80 -16.29 -2.83 -4.97
CA SER A 80 -16.30 -1.59 -5.72
C SER A 80 -15.60 -1.75 -7.08
N ASP A 81 -15.84 -0.80 -7.98
CA ASP A 81 -14.93 -0.59 -9.09
C ASP A 81 -13.52 -0.25 -8.57
N PRO A 82 -12.46 -0.55 -9.35
CA PRO A 82 -11.11 -0.10 -9.03
C PRO A 82 -11.06 1.42 -8.86
N SER A 83 -10.27 1.87 -7.89
CA SER A 83 -10.04 3.30 -7.67
C SER A 83 -9.45 3.95 -8.93
N THR A 84 -9.92 5.16 -9.23
CA THR A 84 -9.37 5.98 -10.32
C THR A 84 -7.98 6.49 -10.00
N ASP A 85 -7.77 6.80 -8.72
CA ASP A 85 -6.48 7.21 -8.18
C ASP A 85 -5.66 5.98 -7.80
N LEU A 86 -4.34 6.08 -7.96
CA LEU A 86 -3.42 4.98 -7.76
C LEU A 86 -2.44 5.28 -6.63
N ILE A 87 -1.95 4.22 -6.01
CA ILE A 87 -0.90 4.31 -4.99
C ILE A 87 0.38 3.64 -5.48
N SER A 88 1.52 4.21 -5.10
CA SER A 88 2.85 3.70 -5.44
C SER A 88 3.76 3.68 -4.22
N TYR A 89 4.52 2.60 -4.11
CA TYR A 89 5.60 2.50 -3.12
C TYR A 89 6.82 3.27 -3.58
N ALA A 90 7.51 3.86 -2.62
CA ALA A 90 8.76 4.57 -2.86
C ALA A 90 9.78 3.63 -3.51
N PRO A 91 10.48 4.07 -4.57
CA PRO A 91 11.62 3.33 -5.08
C PRO A 91 12.69 3.22 -3.98
N PRO A 92 13.48 2.13 -3.94
CA PRO A 92 14.56 2.03 -2.97
C PRO A 92 15.54 3.19 -3.19
N SER A 93 15.70 4.04 -2.18
CA SER A 93 16.71 5.09 -2.17
C SER A 93 17.96 4.55 -1.50
N ILE A 94 19.02 4.30 -2.27
CA ILE A 94 20.35 3.97 -1.73
C ILE A 94 20.99 5.30 -1.34
N THR A 95 20.88 5.66 -0.06
CA THR A 95 21.42 6.94 0.45
C THR A 95 22.94 6.88 0.59
N GLU A 96 23.53 5.69 0.78
CA GLU A 96 24.98 5.52 0.84
C GLU A 96 25.35 4.05 0.60
N VAL A 97 26.38 3.81 -0.23
CA VAL A 97 27.12 2.56 -0.21
C VAL A 97 28.37 2.85 0.60
N VAL A 98 28.37 2.48 1.87
CA VAL A 98 29.60 2.51 2.66
C VAL A 98 30.46 1.34 2.19
N PRO A 99 31.68 1.53 1.64
CA PRO A 99 32.60 0.43 1.46
C PRO A 99 32.88 -0.14 2.86
N GLY A 100 32.37 -1.34 3.10
CA GLY A 100 32.57 -2.04 4.36
C GLY A 100 34.04 -2.37 4.54
N ALA A 101 34.74 -1.47 5.23
CA ALA A 101 36.14 -1.57 5.60
C ALA A 101 37.13 -1.66 4.42
N ASN A 102 38.32 -1.12 4.66
CA ASN A 102 39.50 -1.36 3.85
C ASN A 102 39.94 -2.82 4.05
N VAL A 103 39.14 -3.79 3.59
CA VAL A 103 39.62 -5.15 3.39
C VAL A 103 40.52 -5.06 2.15
N PRO A 104 41.86 -5.15 2.28
CA PRO A 104 42.69 -5.28 1.09
C PRO A 104 42.18 -6.51 0.35
N LEU A 105 41.66 -6.29 -0.86
CA LEU A 105 41.41 -7.37 -1.81
C LEU A 105 42.75 -8.10 -1.95
N PRO A 106 42.87 -9.38 -1.53
CA PRO A 106 44.06 -10.12 -1.83
C PRO A 106 44.06 -10.34 -3.35
N THR A 107 44.85 -9.57 -4.08
CA THR A 107 45.19 -9.87 -5.47
C THR A 107 46.15 -11.05 -5.45
N VAL A 108 45.64 -12.25 -5.13
CA VAL A 108 46.38 -13.48 -5.40
C VAL A 108 46.09 -13.84 -6.85
N GLY A 109 46.84 -13.22 -7.75
CA GLY A 109 47.14 -13.80 -9.05
C GLY A 109 48.30 -14.78 -8.86
N GLY A 110 47.99 -16.07 -8.76
CA GLY A 110 48.92 -17.16 -9.07
C GLY A 110 48.37 -17.86 -10.32
N THR A 111 49.15 -18.29 -11.31
CA THR A 111 50.59 -18.59 -11.45
C THR A 111 51.12 -18.07 -12.77
#